data_AF-A0A7W1G9E9-F1
#
_entry.id   AF-A0A7W1G9E9-F1
#
_cell.length_a   1.000
_cell.length_b   1.000
_cell.length_c   1.000
_cell.angle_alpha   90.00
_cell.angle_beta   90.00
_cell.angle_gamma   90.00
#
_symmetry.space_group_name_H-M   'P 1'
#
loop_
_entity.id
_entity.type
_entity.pdbx_description
1 polymer ?
#
loop_
_entity_poly.entity_id
_entity_poly.type
_entity_poly.pdbx_seq_one_letter_code
_entity_poly.pdbx_strand_id
1 'polypeptide(L)' 'MKHNSLWRGGERIRYINHLCVPNAKSFVSGKRVWVWSRKDIQAGEEITMDYGPAYVEDYILPVGCKCERCRTKQE' A
#
# COMPACT_ATOMS: atom_id res chain seq x y z
N MET A 1 -5.39 -13.64 -18.48
CA MET A 1 -5.56 -13.08 -17.13
C MET A 1 -6.74 -12.13 -17.20
N LYS A 2 -7.82 -12.39 -16.46
CA LYS A 2 -9.08 -11.63 -16.62
C LYS A 2 -8.91 -10.22 -16.07
N HIS A 3 -9.11 -9.25 -16.95
CA HIS A 3 -8.99 -7.82 -16.67
C HIS A 3 -10.18 -7.35 -15.84
N ASN A 4 -9.97 -7.15 -14.53
CA ASN A 4 -10.90 -6.41 -13.67
C ASN A 4 -10.16 -5.24 -13.02
N SER A 5 -9.96 -4.15 -13.78
CA SER A 5 -9.37 -2.92 -13.26
C SER A 5 -10.13 -1.69 -13.75
N LEU A 6 -11.19 -1.33 -13.03
CA LEU A 6 -11.83 -0.02 -13.15
C LEU A 6 -12.17 0.55 -11.77
N TRP A 7 -11.15 0.79 -10.94
CA TRP A 7 -11.28 1.70 -9.81
C TRP A 7 -11.05 3.12 -10.33
N ARG A 8 -12.14 3.88 -10.61
CA ARG A 8 -12.03 5.32 -10.92
C ARG A 8 -11.45 6.05 -9.70
N GLY A 9 -10.36 6.76 -9.94
CA GLY A 9 -9.31 7.11 -8.99
C GLY A 9 -9.51 8.38 -8.18
N GLY A 10 -8.77 8.45 -7.08
CA GLY A 10 -8.66 9.61 -6.19
C GLY A 10 -8.94 9.24 -4.73
N GLU A 11 -10.22 9.15 -4.40
CA GLU A 11 -10.65 9.23 -3.01
C GLU A 11 -10.32 8.02 -2.13
N ARG A 12 -10.35 6.80 -2.67
CA ARG A 12 -10.19 5.58 -1.86
C ARG A 12 -8.73 5.25 -1.54
N ILE A 13 -7.78 5.73 -2.36
CA ILE A 13 -6.35 5.42 -2.19
C ILE A 13 -5.83 5.97 -0.85
N ARG A 14 -6.38 7.09 -0.37
CA ARG A 14 -6.01 7.73 0.91
C ARG A 14 -6.24 6.87 2.15
N TYR A 15 -7.04 5.80 2.01
CA TYR A 15 -7.39 4.89 3.11
C TYR A 15 -6.59 3.58 3.09
N ILE A 16 -5.75 3.37 2.08
CA ILE A 16 -4.95 2.16 1.97
C ILE A 16 -3.77 2.30 2.93
N ASN A 17 -3.66 1.41 3.91
CA ASN A 17 -2.61 1.47 4.93
C ASN A 17 -1.24 1.00 4.41
N HIS A 18 -0.20 1.43 5.13
CA HIS A 18 1.17 0.98 4.90
C HIS A 18 1.44 -0.42 5.47
N LEU A 19 2.03 -1.29 4.64
CA LEU A 19 2.76 -2.48 5.08
C LEU A 19 4.12 -2.51 4.39
N CYS A 20 5.20 -2.83 5.11
CA CYS A 20 6.53 -2.98 4.50
C CYS A 20 6.61 -4.17 3.54
N VAL A 21 5.68 -5.14 3.64
CA VAL A 21 5.47 -6.20 2.65
C VAL A 21 4.01 -6.16 2.22
N PRO A 22 3.66 -5.26 1.28
CA PRO A 22 2.28 -5.02 0.93
C PRO A 22 1.73 -6.01 -0.09
N ASN A 23 0.42 -6.16 -0.14
CA ASN A 23 -0.28 -6.97 -1.16
C ASN A 23 -0.67 -6.18 -2.42
N ALA A 24 -0.50 -4.86 -2.43
CA ALA A 24 -0.65 -4.00 -3.61
C ALA A 24 0.55 -3.06 -3.81
N LYS A 25 0.69 -2.52 -5.02
CA LYS A 25 1.72 -1.55 -5.41
C LYS A 25 1.10 -0.37 -6.15
N SER A 26 1.55 0.83 -5.81
CA SER A 26 1.22 2.03 -6.56
C SER A 26 2.19 2.24 -7.73
N PHE A 27 1.70 2.80 -8.83
CA PHE A 27 2.55 3.28 -9.92
C PHE A 27 1.87 4.44 -10.65
N VAL A 28 2.69 5.27 -11.28
CA VAL A 28 2.22 6.44 -12.03
C VAL A 28 2.16 6.09 -13.52
N SER A 29 1.03 6.39 -14.15
CA SER A 29 0.90 6.33 -15.60
C SER A 29 0.20 7.59 -16.09
N GLY A 30 0.94 8.40 -16.86
CA GLY A 30 0.55 9.75 -17.23
C GLY A 30 0.35 10.63 -16.00
N LYS A 31 -0.84 11.23 -15.85
CA LYS A 31 -1.22 12.10 -14.72
C LYS A 31 -1.99 11.37 -13.62
N ARG A 32 -1.96 10.04 -13.58
CA ARG A 32 -2.76 9.24 -12.65
C ARG A 32 -1.88 8.28 -11.86
N VAL A 33 -2.19 8.18 -10.57
CA VAL A 33 -1.69 7.11 -9.70
C VAL A 33 -2.66 5.94 -9.78
N TRP A 34 -2.11 4.76 -10.01
CA TRP A 34 -2.80 3.50 -10.04
C TRP A 34 -2.32 2.64 -8.88
N VAL A 35 -3.18 1.73 -8.41
CA VAL A 35 -2.86 0.73 -7.38
C VAL A 35 -3.25 -0.63 -7.92
N TRP A 36 -2.27 -1.53 -8.06
CA TRP A 36 -2.49 -2.89 -8.56
C TRP A 36 -2.11 -3.92 -7.50
N SER A 37 -2.87 -5.01 -7.45
CA SER A 37 -2.55 -6.13 -6.56
C SER A 37 -1.28 -6.87 -7.05
N ARG A 38 -0.48 -7.33 -6.10
CA ARG A 38 0.73 -8.13 -6.33
C ARG A 38 0.48 -9.64 -6.22
N LYS A 39 -0.65 -10.00 -5.61
CA LYS A 39 -1.15 -11.36 -5.39
C LYS A 39 -2.68 -11.31 -5.42
N ASP A 40 -3.32 -12.48 -5.41
CA ASP A 40 -4.76 -12.56 -5.18
C ASP A 40 -5.08 -12.06 -3.76
N ILE A 41 -6.12 -11.22 -3.65
CA ILE A 41 -6.59 -10.62 -2.40
C ILE A 41 -7.99 -11.15 -2.15
N GLN A 42 -8.18 -11.83 -1.02
CA GLN A 42 -9.46 -12.43 -0.69
C GLN A 42 -10.45 -11.37 -0.16
N ALA A 43 -11.75 -11.67 -0.25
CA ALA A 43 -12.76 -10.80 0.35
C ALA A 43 -12.54 -10.71 1.86
N GLY A 44 -12.42 -9.49 2.38
CA GLY A 44 -12.11 -9.23 3.78
C GLY A 44 -10.62 -9.06 4.10
N GLU A 45 -9.71 -9.39 3.18
CA GLU A 45 -8.28 -9.07 3.34
C GLU A 45 -8.07 -7.55 3.15
N GLU A 46 -7.30 -6.94 4.06
CA GLU A 46 -6.94 -5.53 3.95
C GLU A 46 -6.04 -5.29 2.74
N ILE A 47 -6.37 -4.31 1.91
CA ILE A 47 -5.48 -3.85 0.84
C ILE A 47 -4.43 -2.93 1.47
N THR A 48 -3.16 -3.20 1.20
CA THR A 48 -2.03 -2.43 1.74
C THR A 48 -1.02 -2.09 0.66
N MET A 49 -0.27 -1.01 0.86
CA MET A 49 0.75 -0.56 -0.09
C MET A 49 2.02 -0.03 0.59
N ASP A 50 3.07 0.11 -0.20
CA ASP A 50 4.25 0.89 0.19
C ASP A 50 3.97 2.38 -0.07
N TYR A 51 4.24 3.23 0.92
CA TYR A 51 4.07 4.69 0.81
C TYR A 51 5.26 5.37 0.14
N GLY A 52 6.35 4.64 -0.07
CA GLY A 52 7.59 5.13 -0.64
C GLY A 52 8.58 5.65 0.41
N PRO A 53 9.87 5.68 0.07
CA PRO A 53 10.94 5.95 1.01
C PRO A 53 10.82 7.32 1.66
N ALA A 54 10.58 8.39 0.89
CA ALA A 54 10.46 9.74 1.43
C ALA A 54 9.37 9.85 2.51
N TYR A 55 8.17 9.32 2.25
CA TYR A 55 7.09 9.36 3.24
C TYR A 55 7.40 8.51 4.48
N VAL A 56 7.99 7.33 4.26
CA VAL A 56 8.40 6.44 5.34
C VAL A 56 9.45 7.12 6.22
N GLU A 57 10.46 7.74 5.63
CA GLU A 57 11.56 8.43 6.31
C GLU A 57 11.07 9.66 7.08
N ASP A 58 10.23 10.48 6.47
CA ASP A 58 9.78 11.76 7.06
C ASP A 58 8.71 11.57 8.13
N TYR A 59 7.83 10.57 8.00
CA TYR A 59 6.61 10.47 8.82
C TYR A 59 6.45 9.16 9.59
N ILE A 60 7.00 8.03 9.12
CA ILE A 60 6.78 6.72 9.76
C ILE A 60 7.96 6.33 10.65
N LEU A 61 9.19 6.47 10.17
CA LEU A 61 10.39 6.11 10.94
C LEU A 61 10.53 6.90 12.24
N PRO A 62 10.25 8.22 12.32
CA PRO A 62 10.41 8.96 13.57
C PRO A 62 9.55 8.45 14.73
N VAL A 63 8.41 7.81 14.42
CA VAL A 63 7.48 7.24 15.42
C VAL A 63 7.50 5.71 15.47
N GLY A 64 8.31 5.08 14.62
CA GLY A 64 8.37 3.63 14.44
C GLY A 64 7.24 3.06 13.55
N CYS A 65 7.62 2.22 12.57
CA CYS A 65 6.65 1.54 11.72
C CYS A 65 5.84 0.50 12.51
N LYS A 66 4.53 0.69 12.55
CA LYS A 66 3.59 -0.17 13.29
C LYS A 66 2.97 -1.28 12.44
N CYS A 67 3.54 -1.59 11.29
CA CYS A 67 3.05 -2.69 10.47
C CYS A 67 3.43 -4.04 11.08
N GLU A 68 2.69 -5.12 10.79
CA GLU A 68 2.89 -6.44 11.41
C GLU A 68 4.34 -6.93 11.33
N ARG A 69 4.98 -6.79 10.17
CA ARG A 69 6.40 -7.15 9.95
C ARG A 69 7.39 -6.37 10.82
N CYS A 70 7.07 -5.13 11.18
CA CYS A 70 8.00 -4.25 11.89
C CYS A 70 7.76 -4.25 13.39
N ARG A 71 6.54 -4.54 13.86
CA ARG A 71 6.25 -4.76 15.28
C ARG A 71 7.04 -5.94 15.83
N THR A 72 7.20 -7.01 15.05
CA THR A 72 7.93 -8.22 15.47
C THR A 72 9.44 -8.06 15.54
N LYS A 73 9.99 -6.89 15.18
CA LYS A 73 11.44 -6.59 15.26
C LYS A 73 11.81 -5.69 16.45
N GLN A 74 10.84 -5.33 17.29
CA GLN A 74 11.04 -4.44 18.44
C GLN A 74 11.18 -5.19 19.78
N GLU A 75 11.35 -6.51 19.73
CA GLU A 75 11.76 -7.39 20.85
C GLU A 75 13.21 -7.85 20.65
#